data_AF-A0A538U6M7-F1
#
_entry.id   AF-A0A538U6M7-F1
#
_cell.length_a   1.000
_cell.length_b   1.000
_cell.length_c   1.000
_cell.angle_alpha   90.00
_cell.angle_beta   90.00
_cell.angle_gamma   90.00
#
_symmetry.space_group_name_H-M   'P 1'
#
loop_
_entity.id
_entity.type
_entity.pdbx_description
1 polymer ?
#
loop_
_entity_poly.entity_id
_entity_poly.type
_entity_poly.pdbx_seq_one_letter_code
_entity_poly.pdbx_strand_id
1 'polypeptide(L)'
;MPRLPRHEQPITLPSTFTPEGYRRAVEQVRHHIRLGDIFQANLSQRWTCAIEPSDPGALALALTDALSFHSPAPHGGFFGARDHAVACASPERFLELRGRAVETRPIKGTRPRSADEREDRALREELRSSAKDRAENVMIVDVLRNDLGRVCETGSIATAALC
;
A
#
# COMPACT_ATOMS: atom_id res chain seq x y z
N MET A 1 19.37 -1.91 20.41
CA MET A 1 18.63 -1.06 19.44
C MET A 1 19.64 -0.22 18.67
N PRO A 2 19.83 -0.40 17.36
CA PRO A 2 20.46 0.66 16.59
C PRO A 2 19.47 1.83 16.58
N ARG A 3 19.72 2.84 17.41
CA ARG A 3 19.00 4.10 17.29
C ARG A 3 19.40 4.67 15.93
N LEU A 4 18.45 4.80 15.01
CA LEU A 4 18.68 5.65 13.84
C LEU A 4 19.18 7.00 14.36
N PRO A 5 20.26 7.56 13.79
CA PRO A 5 20.79 8.84 14.22
C PRO A 5 19.64 9.85 14.18
N ARG A 6 19.35 10.47 15.34
CA ARG A 6 18.35 11.54 15.37
C ARG A 6 18.93 12.69 14.60
N HIS A 7 18.29 13.05 13.49
CA HIS A 7 18.64 14.25 12.77
C HIS A 7 18.29 15.44 13.67
N GLU A 8 19.28 16.25 14.05
CA GLU A 8 19.08 17.41 14.93
C GLU A 8 18.27 18.51 14.25
N GLN A 9 18.29 18.54 12.91
CA GLN A 9 17.48 19.45 12.10
C GLN A 9 16.26 18.72 11.52
N PRO A 10 15.07 19.36 11.54
CA PRO A 10 13.86 18.80 10.95
C PRO A 10 14.02 18.60 9.44
N ILE A 11 13.74 17.39 8.96
CA ILE A 11 13.69 17.09 7.53
C ILE A 11 12.43 17.73 6.96
N THR A 12 12.57 18.57 5.94
CA THR A 12 11.42 19.11 5.22
C THR A 12 10.96 18.10 4.17
N LEU A 13 9.67 17.73 4.22
CA LEU A 13 9.05 16.75 3.32
C LEU A 13 7.89 17.39 2.53
N PRO A 14 8.16 18.26 1.53
CA PRO A 14 7.12 18.77 0.64
C PRO A 14 6.32 17.63 0.00
N SER A 15 4.99 17.79 -0.01
CA SER A 15 4.03 16.90 -0.68
C SER A 15 3.58 17.50 -2.01
N THR A 16 3.22 16.64 -2.98
CA THR A 16 2.54 17.06 -4.22
C THR A 16 1.16 17.68 -4.01
N PHE A 17 0.58 17.52 -2.81
CA PHE A 17 -0.68 18.16 -2.43
C PHE A 17 -0.51 19.04 -1.20
N THR A 18 -1.25 20.16 -1.17
CA THR A 18 -1.63 20.78 0.11
C THR A 18 -2.75 19.97 0.75
N PRO A 19 -2.93 20.02 2.08
CA PRO A 19 -4.04 19.35 2.75
C PRO A 19 -5.40 19.70 2.13
N GLU A 20 -5.64 20.97 1.82
CA GLU A 20 -6.87 21.45 1.20
C GLU A 20 -7.00 20.96 -0.25
N GLY A 21 -5.88 20.90 -0.99
CA GLY A 21 -5.84 20.36 -2.34
C GLY A 21 -6.21 18.88 -2.39
N TYR A 22 -5.67 18.08 -1.46
CA TYR A 22 -5.99 16.66 -1.35
C TYR A 22 -7.47 16.44 -1.03
N ARG A 23 -8.04 17.20 -0.08
CA ARG A 23 -9.49 17.13 0.25
C ARG A 23 -10.36 17.47 -0.96
N ARG A 24 -10.00 18.49 -1.76
CA ARG A 24 -10.73 18.82 -2.99
C ARG A 24 -10.66 17.70 -4.03
N ALA A 25 -9.50 17.08 -4.21
CA ALA A 25 -9.34 15.95 -5.12
C ALA A 25 -10.20 14.74 -4.68
N VAL A 26 -10.29 14.47 -3.37
CA VAL A 26 -11.20 13.45 -2.83
C VAL A 26 -12.66 13.77 -3.16
N GLU A 27 -13.11 15.02 -3.00
CA GLU A 27 -14.49 15.39 -3.34
C GLU A 27 -14.78 15.29 -4.84
N GLN A 28 -13.81 15.58 -5.70
CA GLN A 28 -13.94 15.36 -7.15
C GLN A 28 -14.12 13.86 -7.47
N VAL A 29 -13.32 12.98 -6.87
CA VAL A 29 -13.48 11.53 -7.01
C VAL A 29 -14.87 11.09 -6.54
N ARG A 30 -15.34 11.57 -5.39
CA ARG A 30 -16.68 11.26 -4.87
C ARG A 30 -17.79 11.74 -5.81
N HIS A 31 -17.60 12.89 -6.46
CA HIS A 31 -18.53 13.41 -7.45
C HIS A 31 -18.64 12.47 -8.66
N HIS A 32 -17.50 12.04 -9.24
CA HIS A 32 -17.49 11.07 -10.34
C HIS A 32 -18.10 9.71 -9.96
N ILE A 33 -17.90 9.25 -8.72
CA ILE A 33 -18.58 8.05 -8.21
C ILE A 33 -20.10 8.23 -8.19
N ARG A 34 -20.61 9.39 -7.74
CA ARG A 34 -22.05 9.67 -7.71
C ARG A 34 -22.66 9.78 -9.11
N LEU A 35 -21.91 10.25 -10.09
CA LEU A 35 -22.33 10.30 -11.49
C LEU A 35 -22.31 8.92 -12.16
N GLY A 36 -21.63 7.94 -11.57
CA GLY A 36 -21.45 6.61 -12.13
C GLY A 36 -20.29 6.49 -13.12
N ASP A 37 -19.39 7.48 -13.18
CA ASP A 37 -18.23 7.47 -14.08
C ASP A 37 -17.19 6.42 -13.66
N ILE A 38 -17.02 6.23 -12.36
CA ILE A 38 -16.09 5.27 -11.76
C ILE A 38 -16.69 4.66 -10.49
N PHE A 39 -16.25 3.47 -10.11
CA PHE A 39 -16.65 2.85 -8.82
C PHE A 39 -15.68 3.19 -7.68
N GLN A 40 -14.39 3.36 -7.99
CA GLN A 40 -13.34 3.64 -7.01
C GLN A 40 -12.17 4.36 -7.70
N ALA A 41 -11.46 5.21 -6.95
CA ALA A 41 -10.13 5.68 -7.31
C ALA A 41 -9.19 5.57 -6.11
N ASN A 42 -7.92 5.19 -6.37
CA ASN A 42 -6.85 5.27 -5.38
C ASN A 42 -6.10 6.59 -5.59
N LEU A 43 -6.42 7.61 -4.80
CA LEU A 43 -5.68 8.87 -4.82
C LEU A 43 -4.38 8.72 -4.03
N SER A 44 -3.26 9.19 -4.59
CA SER A 44 -1.95 9.17 -3.92
C SER A 44 -1.32 10.55 -3.89
N GLN A 45 -0.43 10.76 -2.93
CA GLN A 45 0.41 11.95 -2.85
C GLN A 45 1.87 11.52 -2.65
N ARG A 46 2.80 12.30 -3.18
CA ARG A 46 4.23 12.02 -3.09
C ARG A 46 4.89 13.04 -2.18
N TRP A 47 5.58 12.55 -1.16
CA TRP A 47 6.52 13.35 -0.38
C TRP A 47 7.90 13.26 -1.00
N THR A 48 8.63 14.36 -0.97
CA THR A 48 10.01 14.46 -1.46
C THR A 48 10.84 15.18 -0.42
N CYS A 49 12.10 14.81 -0.26
CA CYS A 49 13.09 15.60 0.47
C CYS A 49 14.37 15.65 -0.35
N ALA A 50 15.14 16.73 -0.19
CA ALA A 50 16.51 16.73 -0.63
C ALA A 50 17.31 15.83 0.30
N ILE A 51 18.19 15.03 -0.30
CA ILE A 51 19.12 14.17 0.43
C ILE A 51 20.50 14.63 0.01
N GLU A 52 21.42 14.75 0.97
CA GLU A 52 22.80 15.09 0.68
C GLU A 52 23.38 14.14 -0.38
N PRO A 53 24.34 14.61 -1.20
CA PRO A 53 24.96 13.77 -2.22
C PRO A 53 25.43 12.45 -1.60
N SER A 54 24.75 11.38 -1.98
CA SER A 54 24.95 10.04 -1.46
C SER A 54 24.77 9.05 -2.60
N ASP A 55 25.47 7.93 -2.50
CA ASP A 55 25.24 6.81 -3.40
C ASP A 55 23.78 6.32 -3.20
N PRO A 56 22.92 6.36 -4.24
CA PRO A 56 21.51 5.97 -4.09
C PRO A 56 21.35 4.54 -3.59
N GLY A 57 22.24 3.64 -4.00
CA GLY A 57 22.25 2.23 -3.58
C GLY A 57 22.50 2.08 -2.09
N ALA A 58 23.55 2.72 -1.57
CA ALA A 58 23.90 2.70 -0.16
C ALA A 58 22.76 3.27 0.72
N LEU A 59 22.14 4.37 0.28
CA LEU A 59 21.00 4.95 0.98
C LEU A 59 19.78 4.01 0.98
N ALA A 60 19.42 3.44 -0.17
CA ALA A 60 18.29 2.51 -0.27
C ALA A 60 18.51 1.24 0.58
N LEU A 61 19.75 0.74 0.65
CA LEU A 61 20.09 -0.38 1.52
C LEU A 61 19.87 -0.03 3.00
N ALA A 62 20.40 1.12 3.46
CA ALA A 62 20.21 1.58 4.84
C ALA A 62 18.72 1.81 5.18
N LEU A 63 17.95 2.34 4.23
CA LEU A 63 16.50 2.51 4.39
C LEU A 63 15.78 1.16 4.45
N THR A 64 16.20 0.17 3.67
CA THR A 64 15.61 -1.17 3.71
C THR A 64 15.81 -1.85 5.05
N ASP A 65 17.01 -1.71 5.64
CA ASP A 65 17.29 -2.20 7.00
C ASP A 65 16.39 -1.50 8.04
N ALA A 66 16.28 -0.17 7.96
CA ALA A 66 15.40 0.60 8.84
C ALA A 66 13.93 0.18 8.69
N LEU A 67 13.44 0.01 7.46
CA LEU A 67 12.08 -0.43 7.16
C LEU A 67 11.81 -1.84 7.69
N SER A 68 12.75 -2.77 7.54
CA SER A 68 12.62 -4.15 8.04
C SER A 68 12.39 -4.20 9.56
N PHE A 69 12.94 -3.23 10.28
CA PHE A 69 12.79 -3.12 11.72
C PHE A 69 11.53 -2.36 12.14
N HIS A 70 11.23 -1.23 11.49
CA HIS A 70 10.14 -0.33 11.92
C HIS A 70 8.77 -0.67 11.31
N SER A 71 8.75 -1.24 10.11
CA SER A 71 7.53 -1.59 9.39
C SER A 71 7.73 -2.93 8.66
N PRO A 72 7.94 -4.03 9.42
CA PRO A 72 8.18 -5.34 8.84
C PRO A 72 7.01 -5.72 7.92
N ALA A 73 7.34 -6.09 6.68
CA ALA A 73 6.36 -6.44 5.66
C ALA A 73 6.82 -7.71 4.91
N PRO A 74 5.88 -8.56 4.47
CA PRO A 74 6.20 -9.84 3.82
C PRO A 74 6.92 -9.69 2.47
N HIS A 75 6.82 -8.52 1.83
CA HIS A 75 7.35 -8.26 0.49
C HIS A 75 8.27 -7.03 0.47
N GLY A 76 9.22 -6.96 1.41
CA GLY A 76 10.25 -5.92 1.45
C GLY A 76 11.49 -6.24 0.62
N GLY A 77 12.24 -5.21 0.25
CA GLY A 77 13.52 -5.37 -0.46
C GLY A 77 14.08 -4.05 -0.96
N PHE A 78 15.28 -4.13 -1.54
CA PHE A 78 15.93 -3.02 -2.22
C PHE A 78 16.22 -3.36 -3.69
N PHE A 79 16.24 -2.33 -4.53
CA PHE A 79 16.68 -2.43 -5.91
C PHE A 79 17.59 -1.24 -6.22
N GLY A 80 18.84 -1.51 -6.59
CA GLY A 80 19.80 -0.49 -7.01
C GLY A 80 19.95 -0.45 -8.53
N ALA A 81 19.81 0.73 -9.12
CA ALA A 81 20.16 1.02 -10.50
C ALA A 81 21.30 2.07 -10.54
N ARG A 82 21.73 2.45 -11.75
CA ARG A 82 22.88 3.35 -11.94
C ARG A 82 22.65 4.75 -11.37
N ASP A 83 21.44 5.26 -11.49
CA ASP A 83 21.06 6.65 -11.20
C ASP A 83 19.92 6.78 -10.18
N HIS A 84 19.38 5.66 -9.73
CA HIS A 84 18.32 5.62 -8.74
C HIS A 84 18.33 4.30 -7.97
N ALA A 85 17.66 4.29 -6.83
CA ALA A 85 17.43 3.06 -6.07
C ALA A 85 16.04 3.11 -5.43
N VAL A 86 15.53 1.93 -5.10
CA VAL A 86 14.23 1.73 -4.46
C VAL A 86 14.45 0.95 -3.17
N ALA A 87 13.88 1.43 -2.07
CA ALA A 87 13.72 0.69 -0.83
C ALA A 87 12.22 0.49 -0.61
N CYS A 88 11.80 -0.73 -0.28
CA CYS A 88 10.38 -1.08 -0.19
C CYS A 88 10.09 -1.96 1.03
N ALA A 89 8.92 -1.73 1.63
CA ALA A 89 8.29 -2.62 2.60
C ALA A 89 6.83 -2.82 2.19
N SER A 90 6.57 -3.70 1.20
CA SER A 90 5.21 -3.91 0.69
C SER A 90 4.42 -4.88 1.57
N PRO A 91 3.22 -4.50 2.07
CA PRO A 91 2.33 -5.42 2.76
C PRO A 91 1.56 -6.34 1.81
N GLU A 92 1.52 -6.02 0.51
CA GLU A 92 0.60 -6.62 -0.46
C GLU A 92 1.35 -7.41 -1.52
N ARG A 93 0.83 -8.61 -1.82
CA ARG A 93 1.30 -9.44 -2.92
C ARG A 93 0.57 -9.02 -4.19
N PHE A 94 1.28 -8.39 -5.11
CA PHE A 94 0.71 -8.11 -6.43
C PHE A 94 0.43 -9.41 -7.18
N LEU A 95 1.49 -10.18 -7.50
CA LEU A 95 1.38 -11.48 -8.15
C LEU A 95 2.49 -12.43 -7.64
N GLU A 96 2.16 -13.71 -7.49
CA GLU A 96 3.13 -14.80 -7.36
C GLU A 96 2.84 -15.83 -8.45
N LEU A 97 3.86 -16.18 -9.25
CA LEU A 97 3.75 -17.21 -10.29
C LEU A 97 4.62 -18.42 -9.91
N ARG A 98 4.00 -19.60 -9.84
CA ARG A 98 4.65 -20.88 -9.59
C ARG A 98 4.30 -21.84 -10.73
N GLY A 99 5.18 -21.92 -11.72
CA GLY A 99 4.90 -22.66 -12.96
C GLY A 99 3.71 -22.05 -13.69
N ARG A 100 2.58 -22.79 -13.76
CA ARG A 100 1.32 -22.31 -14.38
C ARG A 100 0.31 -21.76 -13.36
N ALA A 101 0.61 -21.81 -12.06
CA ALA A 101 -0.28 -21.29 -11.03
C ALA A 101 0.07 -19.84 -10.71
N VAL A 102 -0.93 -18.96 -10.74
CA VAL A 102 -0.80 -17.54 -10.37
C VAL A 102 -1.68 -17.24 -9.16
N GLU A 103 -1.14 -16.46 -8.22
CA GLU A 103 -1.87 -15.97 -7.04
C GLU A 103 -1.71 -14.45 -6.91
N THR A 104 -2.77 -13.77 -6.51
CA THR A 104 -2.76 -12.38 -6.06
C THR A 104 -3.46 -12.29 -4.70
N ARG A 105 -3.07 -11.34 -3.85
CA ARG A 105 -3.70 -11.13 -2.54
C ARG A 105 -4.03 -9.65 -2.35
N PRO A 106 -5.13 -9.16 -2.95
CA PRO A 106 -5.50 -7.76 -2.83
C PRO A 106 -5.82 -7.37 -1.39
N ILE A 107 -5.48 -6.15 -1.00
CA ILE A 107 -5.85 -5.59 0.32
C ILE A 107 -6.75 -4.36 0.14
N LYS A 108 -7.88 -4.36 0.86
CA LYS A 108 -8.76 -3.19 1.02
C LYS A 108 -9.30 -3.14 2.44
N GLY A 109 -9.52 -1.92 2.91
CA GLY A 109 -9.81 -1.62 4.30
C GLY A 109 -8.55 -1.47 5.14
N THR A 110 -8.54 -0.44 5.98
CA THR A 110 -7.39 -0.12 6.85
C THR A 110 -7.88 0.49 8.14
N ARG A 111 -7.26 0.10 9.25
CA ARG A 111 -7.35 0.77 10.55
C ARG A 111 -5.94 0.93 11.11
N PRO A 112 -5.67 1.99 11.90
CA PRO A 112 -4.40 2.11 12.60
C PRO A 112 -4.24 0.96 13.61
N ARG A 113 -3.00 0.67 14.00
CA ARG A 113 -2.71 -0.18 15.17
C ARG A 113 -2.75 0.66 16.44
N SER A 114 -3.18 0.08 17.55
CA SER A 114 -3.02 0.68 18.88
C SER A 114 -2.01 -0.09 19.72
N ALA A 115 -1.32 0.64 20.61
CA ALA A 115 -0.48 0.02 21.64
C ALA A 115 -1.32 -0.58 22.79
N ASP A 116 -2.57 -0.15 22.93
CA ASP A 116 -3.53 -0.75 23.85
C ASP A 116 -4.22 -1.95 23.17
N GLU A 117 -4.08 -3.15 23.76
CA GLU A 117 -4.61 -4.39 23.20
C GLU A 117 -6.14 -4.43 23.07
N ARG A 118 -6.86 -3.71 23.94
CA ARG A 118 -8.33 -3.64 23.88
C ARG A 118 -8.76 -2.74 22.73
N GLU A 119 -8.10 -1.59 22.59
CA GLU A 119 -8.35 -0.67 21.49
C GLU A 119 -7.98 -1.32 20.14
N ASP A 120 -6.82 -1.97 20.04
CA ASP A 120 -6.38 -2.66 18.81
C ASP A 120 -7.37 -3.74 18.38
N ARG A 121 -7.92 -4.48 19.36
CA ARG A 121 -8.96 -5.49 19.12
C ARG A 121 -10.28 -4.87 18.66
N ALA A 122 -10.67 -3.73 19.24
CA ALA A 122 -11.86 -3.00 18.83
C ALA A 122 -11.74 -2.48 17.40
N LEU A 123 -10.60 -1.88 17.04
CA LEU A 123 -10.30 -1.42 15.67
C LEU A 123 -10.32 -2.56 14.66
N ARG A 124 -9.81 -3.73 15.02
CA ARG A 124 -9.88 -4.94 14.18
C ARG A 124 -11.31 -5.40 13.96
N GLU A 125 -12.15 -5.39 15.00
CA GLU A 125 -13.55 -5.79 14.89
C GLU A 125 -14.38 -4.77 14.10
N GLU A 126 -14.09 -3.49 14.26
CA GLU A 126 -14.67 -2.42 13.45
C GLU A 126 -14.36 -2.61 11.96
N LEU A 127 -13.10 -2.93 11.63
CA LEU A 127 -12.71 -3.22 10.25
C LEU A 127 -13.46 -4.44 9.68
N ARG A 128 -13.58 -5.51 10.46
CA ARG A 128 -14.28 -6.74 10.04
C ARG A 128 -15.78 -6.55 9.84
N SER A 129 -16.41 -5.74 10.69
CA SER A 129 -17.85 -5.49 10.64
C SER A 129 -18.24 -4.38 9.65
N SER A 130 -17.28 -3.60 9.15
CA SER A 130 -17.52 -2.51 8.21
C SER A 130 -18.04 -3.02 6.86
N ALA A 131 -19.32 -2.74 6.60
CA ALA A 131 -19.96 -3.05 5.31
C ALA A 131 -19.29 -2.33 4.14
N LYS A 132 -18.77 -1.12 4.38
CA LYS A 132 -18.02 -0.35 3.38
C LYS A 132 -16.71 -1.05 3.02
N ASP A 133 -15.88 -1.36 4.02
CA ASP A 133 -14.57 -1.97 3.80
C ASP A 133 -14.72 -3.36 3.14
N ARG A 134 -15.75 -4.13 3.53
CA ARG A 134 -16.10 -5.39 2.88
C ARG A 134 -16.51 -5.20 1.41
N ALA A 135 -17.35 -4.22 1.10
CA ALA A 135 -17.76 -3.95 -0.28
C ALA A 135 -16.56 -3.55 -1.17
N GLU A 136 -15.64 -2.73 -0.66
CA GLU A 136 -14.39 -2.39 -1.35
C GLU A 136 -13.51 -3.62 -1.58
N ASN A 137 -13.41 -4.53 -0.59
CA ASN A 137 -12.66 -5.77 -0.72
C ASN A 137 -13.24 -6.72 -1.77
N VAL A 138 -14.56 -6.93 -1.75
CA VAL A 138 -15.25 -7.76 -2.75
C VAL A 138 -15.03 -7.19 -4.15
N MET A 139 -15.19 -5.88 -4.32
CA MET A 139 -15.02 -5.23 -5.61
C MET A 139 -13.60 -5.40 -6.18
N ILE A 140 -12.54 -5.22 -5.38
CA ILE A 140 -11.16 -5.41 -5.89
C ILE A 140 -10.88 -6.88 -6.22
N VAL A 141 -11.43 -7.81 -5.44
CA VAL A 141 -11.31 -9.25 -5.72
C VAL A 141 -11.96 -9.56 -7.07
N ASP A 142 -13.14 -9.03 -7.34
CA ASP A 142 -13.82 -9.25 -8.63
C ASP A 142 -13.07 -8.62 -9.81
N VAL A 143 -12.48 -7.43 -9.64
CA VAL A 143 -11.60 -6.83 -10.67
C VAL A 143 -10.43 -7.76 -10.99
N LEU A 144 -9.74 -8.26 -9.96
CA LEU A 144 -8.58 -9.13 -10.18
C LEU A 144 -8.96 -10.51 -10.71
N ARG A 145 -10.12 -11.06 -10.33
CA ARG A 145 -10.66 -12.29 -10.93
C ARG A 145 -10.95 -12.10 -12.42
N ASN A 146 -11.52 -10.96 -12.80
CA ASN A 146 -11.72 -10.61 -14.20
C ASN A 146 -10.39 -10.49 -14.96
N ASP A 147 -9.40 -9.82 -14.37
CA ASP A 147 -8.10 -9.62 -15.01
C ASP A 147 -7.34 -10.94 -15.20
N LEU A 148 -7.31 -11.79 -14.17
CA LEU A 148 -6.76 -13.14 -14.29
C LEU A 148 -7.58 -14.00 -15.27
N GLY A 149 -8.90 -13.80 -15.34
CA GLY A 149 -9.80 -14.53 -16.24
C GLY A 149 -9.48 -14.35 -17.72
N ARG A 150 -8.78 -13.27 -18.08
CA ARG A 150 -8.32 -13.01 -19.46
C ARG A 150 -7.13 -13.85 -19.88
N VAL A 151 -6.35 -14.37 -18.92
CA VAL A 151 -5.07 -15.05 -19.17
C VAL A 151 -4.99 -16.45 -18.58
N CYS A 152 -5.88 -16.81 -17.67
CA CYS A 152 -5.97 -18.14 -17.07
C CYS A 152 -6.99 -19.04 -17.78
N GLU A 153 -6.87 -20.35 -17.60
CA GLU A 153 -7.82 -21.33 -18.14
C GLU A 153 -9.23 -21.08 -17.58
N THR A 154 -10.24 -21.13 -18.45
CA THR A 154 -11.63 -20.87 -18.06
C THR A 154 -12.08 -21.81 -16.93
N GLY A 155 -12.62 -21.23 -15.85
CA GLY A 155 -13.09 -21.99 -14.69
C GLY A 155 -12.00 -22.35 -13.67
N SER A 156 -10.73 -22.03 -13.93
CA SER A 156 -9.62 -22.33 -13.00
C SER A 156 -9.46 -21.33 -11.85
N ILE A 157 -10.15 -20.18 -11.90
CA ILE A 157 -10.01 -19.11 -10.91
C ILE A 157 -10.88 -19.39 -9.69
N ALA A 158 -10.24 -19.47 -8.53
CA ALA A 158 -10.91 -19.62 -7.23
C ALA A 158 -10.50 -18.51 -6.25
N THR A 159 -11.40 -18.16 -5.34
CA THR A 159 -11.13 -17.22 -4.23
C THR A 159 -10.99 -18.03 -2.95
N ALA A 160 -9.76 -18.19 -2.46
CA ALA A 160 -9.48 -19.03 -1.29
C ALA A 160 -9.93 -18.38 0.04
N ALA A 161 -9.92 -17.05 0.10
CA ALA A 161 -10.36 -16.29 1.27
C ALA A 161 -11.01 -14.98 0.82
N LEU A 162 -12.08 -14.60 1.50
CA LEU A 162 -12.79 -13.33 1.35
C LEU A 162 -13.13 -12.82 2.76
N CYS A 163 -12.95 -11.53 3.00
CA CYS A 163 -13.23 -10.90 4.29
C CYS A 163 -14.69 -10.49 4.43
#